data_AF-A0A135VIK6-F1
#
_entry.id   AF-A0A135VIK6-F1
#
_cell.length_a   1.000
_cell.length_b   1.000
_cell.length_c   1.000
_cell.angle_alpha   90.00
_cell.angle_beta   90.00
_cell.angle_gamma   90.00
#
_symmetry.space_group_name_H-M   'P 1'
#
loop_
_entity.id
_entity.type
_entity.pdbx_description
1 polymer ?
#
loop_
_entity_poly.entity_id
_entity_poly.type
_entity_poly.pdbx_seq_one_letter_code
_entity_poly.pdbx_strand_id
1 'polypeptide(L)'
;MSIKKDSLDYQALEIKALKELKKIAYDIDSPDLGTMYDAVGRLASHSTYRSLLPKAMELLDANDQNVKQAAFTVAGKSVFGPYISELFNNLKILNPVEREQVLQGIHEMFSQTGGPESRQEQKRWIDALENLGKGHQPTVFALMRFLGEPGRRWVTGQIRENIDDISLGAVAPLRIFPEKTRKKLIKLLVDIASKKRRDILPYICGIVDQTTYIHLSAFLKGSKWQERVEIASAISGAGIKTTSGFVLELVGDSNWRVKQALLEKLNIRNSRFSAISKILSFLVKETHTRVRGQAERTLLLLGSIKCHDSTLKEQRKKLEKQYRTQLLKAAQANKDLDSEWLGIEIEKVDPMHEIMRKVSVEPKSIEVEDSPEPIGVSLSDLMSPPLSGEETIFGEKDKSTLLSALLGAQKKSIEESEEDIMDKPIELPLDPTIPPASKFLLLLQRMSETIGKDVPLNDLLTKAAEIGISEEEFENAMDELEKQGIIYRSSKGTVSYVDIEL
;
A
#
# COMPACT_ATOMS: atom_id res chain seq x y z
N MET A 1 -19.58 8.98 22.72
CA MET A 1 -19.74 10.19 23.56
C MET A 1 -19.51 11.39 22.66
N SER A 2 -20.57 12.17 22.40
CA SER A 2 -20.48 13.37 21.56
C SER A 2 -19.82 14.45 22.42
N ILE A 3 -18.54 14.71 22.21
CA ILE A 3 -17.91 15.91 22.75
C ILE A 3 -18.72 17.06 22.15
N LYS A 4 -19.50 17.77 22.96
CA LYS A 4 -20.03 19.07 22.58
C LYS A 4 -18.79 19.93 22.35
N LYS A 5 -18.35 20.05 21.09
CA LYS A 5 -17.41 21.10 20.71
C LYS A 5 -18.13 22.39 21.07
N ASP A 6 -17.59 23.11 22.05
CA ASP A 6 -17.95 24.52 22.23
C ASP A 6 -17.83 25.15 20.86
N SER A 7 -18.97 25.60 20.32
CA SER A 7 -18.99 26.27 19.03
C SER A 7 -18.16 27.53 19.21
N LEU A 8 -16.91 27.48 18.76
CA LEU A 8 -16.04 28.65 18.70
C LEU A 8 -16.84 29.77 18.07
N ASP A 9 -17.02 30.86 18.80
CA ASP A 9 -17.72 32.02 18.28
C ASP A 9 -16.80 32.73 17.28
N TYR A 10 -16.81 32.21 16.04
CA TYR A 10 -16.00 32.71 14.94
C TYR A 10 -16.28 34.18 14.65
N GLN A 11 -17.52 34.65 14.87
CA GLN A 11 -17.86 36.06 14.68
C GLN A 11 -17.14 36.93 15.70
N ALA A 12 -17.11 36.54 16.97
CA ALA A 12 -16.37 37.28 18.00
C ALA A 12 -14.86 37.29 17.75
N LEU A 13 -14.28 36.19 17.25
CA LEU A 13 -12.87 36.13 16.87
C LEU A 13 -12.56 37.03 15.65
N GLU A 14 -13.42 37.03 14.64
CA GLU A 14 -13.28 37.89 13.46
C GLU A 14 -13.39 39.37 13.79
N ILE A 15 -14.31 39.76 14.67
CA ILE A 15 -14.44 41.16 15.11
C ILE A 15 -13.14 41.64 15.78
N LYS A 16 -12.47 40.79 16.57
CA LYS A 16 -11.19 41.11 17.19
C LYS A 16 -10.06 41.22 16.15
N ALA A 17 -10.06 40.35 15.15
CA ALA A 17 -9.05 40.31 14.09
C ALA A 17 -9.30 41.30 12.93
N LEU A 18 -10.41 42.05 12.95
CA LEU A 18 -10.89 42.84 11.80
C LEU A 18 -9.86 43.85 11.28
N LYS A 19 -9.06 44.46 12.16
CA LYS A 19 -7.98 45.38 11.75
C LYS A 19 -6.90 44.68 10.92
N GLU A 20 -6.52 43.48 11.31
CA GLU A 20 -5.51 42.67 10.62
C GLU A 20 -6.07 42.15 9.29
N LEU A 21 -7.32 41.68 9.28
CA LEU A 21 -7.99 41.22 8.07
C LEU A 21 -8.14 42.34 7.03
N LYS A 22 -8.50 43.56 7.45
CA LYS A 22 -8.50 44.73 6.57
C LYS A 22 -7.12 45.01 6.00
N LYS A 23 -6.08 44.96 6.83
CA LYS A 23 -4.71 45.17 6.39
C LYS A 23 -4.31 44.13 5.32
N ILE A 24 -4.60 42.85 5.55
CA ILE A 24 -4.36 41.79 4.55
C ILE A 24 -5.10 42.10 3.25
N ALA A 25 -6.37 42.48 3.30
CA ALA A 25 -7.15 42.78 2.11
C ALA A 25 -6.60 43.97 1.31
N TYR A 26 -6.11 45.02 1.97
CA TYR A 26 -5.49 46.18 1.30
C TYR A 26 -4.08 45.87 0.77
N ASP A 27 -3.27 45.15 1.55
CA ASP A 27 -1.89 44.82 1.18
C ASP A 27 -1.85 43.86 -0.03
N ILE A 28 -2.89 43.06 -0.25
CA ILE A 28 -3.07 42.23 -1.46
C ILE A 28 -3.18 43.07 -2.74
N ASP A 29 -3.81 44.25 -2.66
CA ASP A 29 -3.94 45.17 -3.82
C ASP A 29 -2.74 46.11 -3.95
N SER A 30 -1.70 45.91 -3.14
CA SER A 30 -0.49 46.72 -3.18
C SER A 30 0.24 46.53 -4.51
N PRO A 31 0.72 47.62 -5.14
CA PRO A 31 1.55 47.52 -6.35
C PRO A 31 2.93 46.93 -6.07
N ASP A 32 3.37 46.87 -4.81
CA ASP A 32 4.62 46.22 -4.43
C ASP A 32 4.42 44.70 -4.26
N LEU A 33 5.04 43.93 -5.16
CA LEU A 33 4.99 42.47 -5.17
C LEU A 33 5.41 41.86 -3.83
N GLY A 34 6.41 42.44 -3.15
CA GLY A 34 6.87 41.92 -1.85
C GLY A 34 5.77 41.96 -0.79
N THR A 35 5.11 43.12 -0.66
CA THR A 35 3.96 43.28 0.24
C THR A 35 2.76 42.42 -0.17
N MET A 36 2.49 42.29 -1.48
CA MET A 36 1.42 41.45 -2.00
C MET A 36 1.63 39.98 -1.63
N TYR A 37 2.82 39.41 -1.88
CA TYR A 37 3.11 38.01 -1.58
C TYR A 37 3.10 37.72 -0.07
N ASP A 38 3.61 38.63 0.76
CA ASP A 38 3.50 38.51 2.22
C ASP A 38 2.03 38.53 2.66
N ALA A 39 1.21 39.40 2.07
CA ALA A 39 -0.23 39.46 2.35
C ALA A 39 -0.96 38.19 1.90
N VAL A 40 -0.62 37.61 0.75
CA VAL A 40 -1.15 36.32 0.26
C VAL A 40 -0.72 35.15 1.16
N GLY A 41 0.52 35.15 1.64
CA GLY A 41 0.98 34.17 2.64
C GLY A 41 0.23 34.29 3.96
N ARG A 42 -0.02 35.52 4.42
CA ARG A 42 -0.88 35.80 5.59
C ARG A 42 -2.32 35.37 5.36
N LEU A 43 -2.89 35.62 4.18
CA LEU A 43 -4.22 35.17 3.79
C LEU A 43 -4.38 33.66 3.97
N ALA A 44 -3.40 32.86 3.52
CA ALA A 44 -3.43 31.40 3.62
C ALA A 44 -3.20 30.85 5.03
N SER A 45 -2.43 31.56 5.85
CA SER A 45 -2.04 31.13 7.20
C SER A 45 -2.99 31.58 8.32
N HIS A 46 -3.80 32.62 8.07
CA HIS A 46 -4.69 33.17 9.09
C HIS A 46 -5.77 32.15 9.49
N SER A 47 -6.11 32.07 10.78
CA SER A 47 -7.09 31.10 11.29
C SER A 47 -8.54 31.55 11.10
N THR A 48 -8.78 32.86 10.99
CA THR A 48 -10.09 33.45 10.69
C THR A 48 -10.06 34.13 9.33
N TYR A 49 -10.74 33.57 8.33
CA TYR A 49 -10.63 34.01 6.93
C TYR A 49 -12.00 34.06 6.24
N ARG A 50 -13.11 33.99 6.99
CA ARG A 50 -14.46 33.97 6.40
C ARG A 50 -14.83 35.32 5.79
N SER A 51 -14.43 36.41 6.43
CA SER A 51 -14.59 37.77 5.90
C SER A 51 -13.68 38.08 4.70
N LEU A 52 -12.60 37.31 4.51
CA LEU A 52 -11.68 37.46 3.37
C LEU A 52 -12.14 36.64 2.14
N LEU A 53 -13.21 35.86 2.26
CA LEU A 53 -13.74 35.06 1.15
C LEU A 53 -14.02 35.91 -0.10
N PRO A 54 -14.72 37.06 -0.05
CA PRO A 54 -14.98 37.84 -1.26
C PRO A 54 -13.69 38.24 -1.98
N LYS A 55 -12.65 38.62 -1.22
CA LYS A 55 -11.35 38.97 -1.78
C LYS A 55 -10.65 37.75 -2.38
N ALA A 56 -10.69 36.60 -1.69
CA ALA A 56 -10.17 35.35 -2.25
C ALA A 56 -10.90 34.94 -3.55
N MET A 57 -12.21 35.19 -3.65
CA MET A 57 -12.97 34.92 -4.87
C MET A 57 -12.53 35.81 -6.04
N GLU A 58 -12.27 37.10 -5.80
CA GLU A 58 -11.71 38.02 -6.82
C GLU A 58 -10.34 37.55 -7.34
N LEU A 59 -9.51 36.96 -6.48
CA LEU A 59 -8.17 36.50 -6.83
C LEU A 59 -8.14 35.15 -7.56
N LEU A 60 -9.28 34.46 -7.75
CA LEU A 60 -9.31 33.18 -8.47
C LEU A 60 -8.95 33.34 -9.96
N ASP A 61 -9.17 34.54 -10.50
CA ASP A 61 -8.84 34.90 -11.88
C ASP A 61 -7.50 35.63 -12.02
N ALA A 62 -6.69 35.66 -10.95
CA ALA A 62 -5.36 36.24 -11.01
C ALA A 62 -4.45 35.49 -12.00
N ASN A 63 -3.60 36.25 -12.71
CA ASN A 63 -2.63 35.69 -13.67
C ASN A 63 -1.51 34.89 -12.99
N ASP A 64 -1.20 35.22 -11.73
CA ASP A 64 -0.18 34.54 -10.95
C ASP A 64 -0.72 33.25 -10.32
N GLN A 65 -0.09 32.12 -10.65
CA GLN A 65 -0.47 30.80 -10.16
C GLN A 65 -0.36 30.67 -8.64
N ASN A 66 0.63 31.31 -8.01
CA ASN A 66 0.82 31.22 -6.55
C ASN A 66 -0.31 31.95 -5.82
N VAL A 67 -0.66 33.15 -6.28
CA VAL A 67 -1.78 33.93 -5.75
C VAL A 67 -3.08 33.18 -5.95
N LYS A 68 -3.28 32.63 -7.15
CA LYS A 68 -4.45 31.81 -7.47
C LYS A 68 -4.57 30.57 -6.58
N GLN A 69 -3.50 29.82 -6.36
CA GLN A 69 -3.50 28.63 -5.51
C GLN A 69 -3.79 28.97 -4.04
N ALA A 70 -3.21 30.05 -3.52
CA ALA A 70 -3.50 30.54 -2.19
C ALA A 70 -4.97 30.98 -2.05
N ALA A 71 -5.49 31.69 -3.04
CA ALA A 71 -6.88 32.09 -3.11
C ALA A 71 -7.83 30.89 -3.12
N PHE A 72 -7.57 29.86 -3.92
CA PHE A 72 -8.34 28.62 -3.93
C PHE A 72 -8.28 27.86 -2.60
N THR A 73 -7.12 27.83 -1.96
CA THR A 73 -6.94 27.18 -0.65
C THR A 73 -7.79 27.86 0.41
N VAL A 74 -7.78 29.19 0.43
CA VAL A 74 -8.55 30.01 1.38
C VAL A 74 -10.04 29.89 1.07
N ALA A 75 -10.43 30.06 -0.20
CA ALA A 75 -11.81 29.96 -0.65
C ALA A 75 -12.39 28.56 -0.35
N GLY A 76 -11.68 27.47 -0.66
CA GLY A 76 -12.13 26.12 -0.31
C GLY A 76 -12.38 25.95 1.18
N LYS A 77 -11.53 26.51 2.03
CA LYS A 77 -11.70 26.43 3.48
C LYS A 77 -12.82 27.34 4.01
N SER A 78 -13.22 28.42 3.34
CA SER A 78 -14.21 29.38 3.87
C SER A 78 -15.51 29.46 3.08
N VAL A 79 -15.65 28.77 1.96
CA VAL A 79 -16.79 28.97 1.06
C VAL A 79 -18.14 28.67 1.73
N PHE A 80 -19.12 29.54 1.49
CA PHE A 80 -20.50 29.40 1.98
C PHE A 80 -21.50 30.03 1.00
N GLY A 81 -22.78 29.65 1.14
CA GLY A 81 -23.88 30.32 0.46
C GLY A 81 -23.79 30.32 -1.08
N PRO A 82 -23.86 31.48 -1.75
CA PRO A 82 -23.83 31.57 -3.23
C PRO A 82 -22.44 31.32 -3.81
N TYR A 83 -21.37 31.58 -3.05
CA TYR A 83 -19.99 31.40 -3.50
C TYR A 83 -19.61 29.94 -3.79
N ILE A 84 -20.40 28.98 -3.30
CA ILE A 84 -20.17 27.54 -3.55
C ILE A 84 -20.22 27.26 -5.05
N SER A 85 -21.27 27.69 -5.74
CA SER A 85 -21.42 27.43 -7.18
C SER A 85 -20.32 28.11 -7.99
N GLU A 86 -19.96 29.33 -7.61
CA GLU A 86 -18.91 30.12 -8.27
C GLU A 86 -17.53 29.47 -8.12
N LEU A 87 -17.16 29.07 -6.89
CA LEU A 87 -15.90 28.38 -6.61
C LEU A 87 -15.79 27.10 -7.45
N PHE A 88 -16.85 26.30 -7.50
CA PHE A 88 -16.83 25.02 -8.21
C PHE A 88 -16.84 25.17 -9.74
N ASN A 89 -17.37 26.28 -10.27
CA ASN A 89 -17.19 26.61 -11.68
C ASN A 89 -15.73 26.97 -11.98
N ASN A 90 -15.09 27.74 -11.10
CA ASN A 90 -13.68 28.11 -11.26
C ASN A 90 -12.73 26.91 -11.04
N LEU A 91 -13.09 25.95 -10.18
CA LEU A 91 -12.36 24.69 -10.01
C LEU A 91 -12.27 23.84 -11.28
N LYS A 92 -13.17 24.04 -12.25
CA LYS A 92 -13.11 23.33 -13.54
C LYS A 92 -11.91 23.75 -14.38
N ILE A 93 -11.41 24.96 -14.18
CA ILE A 93 -10.25 25.53 -14.87
C ILE A 93 -8.95 24.92 -14.34
N LEU A 94 -8.94 24.51 -13.06
CA LEU A 94 -7.76 23.94 -12.43
C LEU A 94 -7.44 22.51 -12.89
N ASN A 95 -6.16 22.18 -12.77
CA ASN A 95 -5.68 20.81 -12.93
C ASN A 95 -6.35 19.87 -11.91
N PRO A 96 -6.59 18.59 -12.25
CA PRO A 96 -7.21 17.64 -11.33
C PRO A 96 -6.48 17.54 -9.97
N VAL A 97 -5.15 17.59 -9.97
CA VAL A 97 -4.35 17.52 -8.73
C VAL A 97 -4.62 18.72 -7.82
N GLU A 98 -4.60 19.94 -8.37
CA GLU A 98 -4.87 21.17 -7.62
C GLU A 98 -6.32 21.18 -7.11
N ARG A 99 -7.27 20.74 -7.94
CA ARG A 99 -8.67 20.58 -7.53
C ARG A 99 -8.81 19.63 -6.34
N GLU A 100 -8.10 18.51 -6.36
CA GLU A 100 -8.09 17.56 -5.25
C GLU A 100 -7.52 18.18 -3.96
N GLN A 101 -6.45 18.98 -4.05
CA GLN A 101 -5.91 19.71 -2.90
C GLN A 101 -6.95 20.66 -2.28
N VAL A 102 -7.72 21.37 -3.12
CA VAL A 102 -8.80 22.25 -2.63
C VAL A 102 -9.90 21.44 -1.96
N LEU A 103 -10.29 20.30 -2.52
CA LEU A 103 -11.30 19.41 -1.93
C LEU A 103 -10.82 18.79 -0.61
N GLN A 104 -9.54 18.47 -0.48
CA GLN A 104 -8.95 18.06 0.79
C GLN A 104 -9.02 19.17 1.83
N GLY A 105 -8.74 20.43 1.44
CA GLY A 105 -8.92 21.60 2.29
C GLY A 105 -10.38 21.78 2.77
N ILE A 106 -11.36 21.57 1.87
CA ILE A 106 -12.78 21.56 2.24
C ILE A 106 -13.09 20.42 3.22
N HIS A 107 -12.54 19.23 2.99
CA HIS A 107 -12.75 18.07 3.85
C HIS A 107 -12.16 18.25 5.25
N GLU A 108 -10.95 18.81 5.34
CA GLU A 108 -10.33 19.21 6.61
C GLU A 108 -11.22 20.21 7.35
N MET A 109 -11.72 21.23 6.65
CA MET A 109 -12.62 22.20 7.26
C MET A 109 -13.88 21.53 7.79
N PHE A 110 -14.58 20.72 7.01
CA PHE A 110 -15.76 19.98 7.47
C PHE A 110 -15.46 19.06 8.66
N SER A 111 -14.26 18.49 8.74
CA SER A 111 -13.85 17.68 9.89
C SER A 111 -13.64 18.51 11.17
N GLN A 112 -13.18 19.75 11.03
CA GLN A 112 -12.89 20.66 12.13
C GLN A 112 -14.13 21.42 12.60
N THR A 113 -14.90 22.02 11.68
CA THR A 113 -16.04 22.88 11.99
C THR A 113 -17.37 22.14 11.94
N GLY A 114 -17.45 21.02 11.22
CA GLY A 114 -18.70 20.37 10.86
C GLY A 114 -19.21 20.83 9.49
N GLY A 115 -20.16 20.08 8.93
CA GLY A 115 -20.82 20.48 7.68
C GLY A 115 -21.92 21.52 7.91
N PRO A 116 -22.43 22.12 6.82
CA PRO A 116 -23.56 23.06 6.89
C PRO A 116 -24.82 22.39 7.47
N GLU A 117 -25.51 23.09 8.36
CA GLU A 117 -26.75 22.59 8.98
C GLU A 117 -28.00 22.86 8.13
N SER A 118 -27.96 23.93 7.33
CA SER A 118 -29.09 24.32 6.48
C SER A 118 -29.30 23.33 5.35
N ARG A 119 -30.53 22.81 5.22
CA ARG A 119 -30.91 21.90 4.12
C ARG A 119 -30.70 22.51 2.74
N GLN A 120 -30.87 23.82 2.60
CA GLN A 120 -30.68 24.50 1.32
C GLN A 120 -29.20 24.56 0.95
N GLU A 121 -28.32 24.85 1.91
CA GLU A 121 -26.88 24.83 1.70
C GLU A 121 -26.37 23.41 1.41
N GLN A 122 -26.85 22.40 2.15
CA GLN A 122 -26.52 21.00 1.89
C GLN A 122 -26.84 20.60 0.45
N LYS A 123 -27.98 21.03 -0.09
CA LYS A 123 -28.33 20.77 -1.50
C LYS A 123 -27.36 21.45 -2.47
N ARG A 124 -27.06 22.74 -2.25
CA ARG A 124 -26.08 23.46 -3.10
C ARG A 124 -24.72 22.78 -3.11
N TRP A 125 -24.27 22.30 -1.96
CA TRP A 125 -23.03 21.52 -1.87
C TRP A 125 -23.10 20.22 -2.66
N ILE A 126 -24.21 19.48 -2.57
CA ILE A 126 -24.40 18.24 -3.34
C ILE A 126 -24.36 18.53 -4.84
N ASP A 127 -25.13 19.51 -5.30
CA ASP A 127 -25.20 19.90 -6.72
C ASP A 127 -23.82 20.35 -7.24
N ALA A 128 -23.05 21.07 -6.43
CA ALA A 128 -21.70 21.48 -6.77
C ALA A 128 -20.72 20.29 -6.84
N LEU A 129 -20.76 19.40 -5.84
CA LEU A 129 -19.87 18.24 -5.75
C LEU A 129 -20.13 17.18 -6.83
N GLU A 130 -21.38 16.99 -7.23
CA GLU A 130 -21.78 16.02 -8.26
C GLU A 130 -21.14 16.32 -9.62
N ASN A 131 -20.88 17.60 -9.91
CA ASN A 131 -20.32 18.06 -11.17
C ASN A 131 -18.79 17.89 -11.28
N LEU A 132 -18.09 17.38 -10.26
CA LEU A 132 -16.62 17.31 -10.24
C LEU A 132 -16.01 16.12 -10.99
N GLY A 133 -16.81 15.19 -11.52
CA GLY A 133 -16.33 14.06 -12.32
C GLY A 133 -15.75 12.90 -11.52
N LYS A 134 -15.33 11.83 -12.21
CA LYS A 134 -14.97 10.53 -11.60
C LYS A 134 -13.69 10.57 -10.75
N GLY A 135 -12.70 11.40 -11.11
CA GLY A 135 -11.41 11.45 -10.43
C GLY A 135 -11.49 11.86 -8.95
N HIS A 136 -12.47 12.69 -8.59
CA HIS A 136 -12.64 13.25 -7.24
C HIS A 136 -13.71 12.52 -6.41
N GLN A 137 -14.29 11.44 -6.94
CA GLN A 137 -15.34 10.71 -6.25
C GLN A 137 -14.95 10.21 -4.85
N PRO A 138 -13.71 9.77 -4.55
CA PRO A 138 -13.34 9.39 -3.20
C PRO A 138 -13.55 10.52 -2.19
N THR A 139 -13.07 11.72 -2.52
CA THR A 139 -13.18 12.89 -1.65
C THR A 139 -14.61 13.43 -1.60
N VAL A 140 -15.34 13.38 -2.72
CA VAL A 140 -16.78 13.68 -2.74
C VAL A 140 -17.54 12.75 -1.80
N PHE A 141 -17.33 11.43 -1.86
CA PHE A 141 -17.98 10.47 -0.97
C PHE A 141 -17.64 10.73 0.51
N ALA A 142 -16.40 11.13 0.80
CA ALA A 142 -15.98 11.53 2.15
C ALA A 142 -16.73 12.78 2.63
N LEU A 143 -16.84 13.81 1.78
CA LEU A 143 -17.54 15.06 2.06
C LEU A 143 -19.03 14.85 2.31
N MET A 144 -19.67 13.92 1.60
CA MET A 144 -21.09 13.59 1.76
C MET A 144 -21.47 13.15 3.17
N ARG A 145 -20.50 12.66 3.97
CA ARG A 145 -20.70 12.35 5.39
C ARG A 145 -21.16 13.58 6.18
N PHE A 146 -20.59 14.74 5.89
CA PHE A 146 -20.81 15.97 6.65
C PHE A 146 -22.10 16.70 6.24
N LEU A 147 -22.68 16.35 5.09
CA LEU A 147 -23.93 16.91 4.58
C LEU A 147 -25.19 16.22 5.14
N GLY A 148 -25.05 15.37 6.15
CA GLY A 148 -26.17 14.78 6.88
C GLY A 148 -27.05 13.83 6.06
N GLU A 149 -28.37 13.98 6.19
CA GLU A 149 -29.36 13.12 5.53
C GLU A 149 -29.36 13.26 4.00
N PRO A 150 -29.32 14.48 3.42
CA PRO A 150 -29.20 14.66 1.97
C PRO A 150 -27.97 13.97 1.38
N GLY A 151 -26.79 14.15 2.01
CA GLY A 151 -25.55 13.51 1.54
C GLY A 151 -25.64 11.98 1.58
N ARG A 152 -26.23 11.41 2.65
CA ARG A 152 -26.49 9.96 2.72
C ARG A 152 -27.41 9.47 1.59
N ARG A 153 -28.48 10.21 1.29
CA ARG A 153 -29.42 9.84 0.21
C ARG A 153 -28.74 9.87 -1.14
N TRP A 154 -27.90 10.87 -1.38
CA TRP A 154 -27.12 10.96 -2.60
C TRP A 154 -26.19 9.75 -2.76
N VAL A 155 -25.39 9.41 -1.73
CA VAL A 155 -24.52 8.20 -1.77
C VAL A 155 -25.34 6.93 -1.98
N THR A 156 -26.52 6.83 -1.37
CA THR A 156 -27.43 5.70 -1.56
C THR A 156 -27.94 5.62 -3.01
N GLY A 157 -28.26 6.76 -3.62
CA GLY A 157 -28.65 6.86 -5.03
C GLY A 157 -27.52 6.43 -5.95
N GLN A 158 -26.31 6.95 -5.74
CA GLN A 158 -25.13 6.59 -6.54
C GLN A 158 -24.85 5.08 -6.50
N ILE A 159 -24.92 4.44 -5.33
CA ILE A 159 -24.70 2.99 -5.22
C ILE A 159 -25.84 2.20 -5.91
N ARG A 160 -27.07 2.71 -5.92
CA ARG A 160 -28.21 2.02 -6.54
C ARG A 160 -28.22 2.12 -8.06
N GLU A 161 -28.01 3.33 -8.55
CA GLU A 161 -28.26 3.70 -9.93
C GLU A 161 -26.97 3.62 -10.75
N ASN A 162 -25.84 4.05 -10.18
CA ASN A 162 -24.59 4.30 -10.91
C ASN A 162 -23.40 3.44 -10.42
N ILE A 163 -23.63 2.22 -9.91
CA ILE A 163 -22.56 1.37 -9.37
C ILE A 163 -21.42 1.08 -10.37
N ASP A 164 -21.74 1.03 -11.65
CA ASP A 164 -20.79 0.76 -12.73
C ASP A 164 -19.82 1.94 -12.93
N ASP A 165 -20.26 3.15 -12.59
CA ASP A 165 -19.49 4.39 -12.71
C ASP A 165 -18.76 4.81 -11.42
N ILE A 166 -18.96 4.09 -10.31
CA ILE A 166 -18.30 4.38 -9.04
C ILE A 166 -16.82 4.01 -9.12
N SER A 167 -15.93 4.96 -8.86
CA SER A 167 -14.50 4.70 -8.73
C SER A 167 -14.24 3.75 -7.55
N LEU A 168 -13.27 2.85 -7.72
CA LEU A 168 -12.91 1.87 -6.70
C LEU A 168 -12.50 2.54 -5.37
N GLY A 169 -11.83 3.69 -5.46
CA GLY A 169 -11.44 4.50 -4.30
C GLY A 169 -12.60 5.09 -3.51
N ALA A 170 -13.78 5.28 -4.12
CA ALA A 170 -14.95 5.84 -3.44
C ALA A 170 -15.58 4.92 -2.39
N VAL A 171 -15.19 3.64 -2.37
CA VAL A 171 -15.63 2.67 -1.36
C VAL A 171 -14.95 2.90 -0.01
N ALA A 172 -13.66 3.23 0.01
CA ALA A 172 -12.90 3.44 1.25
C ALA A 172 -13.50 4.51 2.20
N PRO A 173 -13.93 5.69 1.70
CA PRO A 173 -14.62 6.71 2.49
C PRO A 173 -15.87 6.25 3.25
N LEU A 174 -16.54 5.18 2.79
CA LEU A 174 -17.73 4.66 3.49
C LEU A 174 -17.43 4.21 4.93
N ARG A 175 -16.17 3.87 5.23
CA ARG A 175 -15.70 3.53 6.58
C ARG A 175 -15.90 4.67 7.58
N ILE A 176 -15.79 5.91 7.11
CA ILE A 176 -15.79 7.13 7.92
C ILE A 176 -17.21 7.50 8.37
N PHE A 177 -18.25 6.99 7.70
CA PHE A 177 -19.64 7.26 8.06
C PHE A 177 -20.02 6.76 9.48
N PRO A 178 -21.03 7.38 10.12
CA PRO A 178 -21.55 6.89 11.41
C PRO A 178 -21.97 5.42 11.33
N GLU A 179 -21.71 4.63 12.37
CA GLU A 179 -21.85 3.17 12.36
C GLU A 179 -23.21 2.67 11.83
N LYS A 180 -24.33 3.29 12.25
CA LYS A 180 -25.68 2.93 11.77
C LYS A 180 -25.84 3.14 10.27
N THR A 181 -25.28 4.23 9.74
CA THR A 181 -25.32 4.56 8.31
C THR A 181 -24.36 3.68 7.54
N ARG A 182 -23.12 3.51 8.02
CA ARG A 182 -22.10 2.65 7.43
C ARG A 182 -22.63 1.24 7.20
N LYS A 183 -23.25 0.61 8.21
CA LYS A 183 -23.84 -0.73 8.09
C LYS A 183 -24.87 -0.83 6.95
N LYS A 184 -25.74 0.16 6.83
CA LYS A 184 -26.77 0.21 5.77
C LYS A 184 -26.15 0.40 4.38
N LEU A 185 -25.17 1.31 4.27
CA LEU A 185 -24.47 1.58 3.01
C LEU A 185 -23.66 0.36 2.56
N ILE A 186 -22.91 -0.27 3.46
CA ILE A 186 -22.14 -1.49 3.15
C ILE A 186 -23.08 -2.63 2.72
N LYS A 187 -24.18 -2.85 3.45
CA LYS A 187 -25.17 -3.87 3.07
C LYS A 187 -25.69 -3.64 1.64
N LEU A 188 -26.11 -2.40 1.36
CA LEU A 188 -26.63 -2.03 0.05
C LEU A 188 -25.57 -2.17 -1.06
N LEU A 189 -24.34 -1.72 -0.79
CA LEU A 189 -23.22 -1.84 -1.72
C LEU A 189 -22.95 -3.31 -2.04
N VAL A 190 -22.90 -4.18 -1.03
CA VAL A 190 -22.69 -5.62 -1.22
C VAL A 190 -23.82 -6.27 -2.01
N ASP A 191 -25.07 -5.95 -1.68
CA ASP A 191 -26.25 -6.53 -2.34
C ASP A 191 -26.33 -6.19 -3.85
N ILE A 192 -25.78 -5.03 -4.24
CA ILE A 192 -25.78 -4.55 -5.64
C ILE A 192 -24.50 -4.98 -6.37
N ALA A 193 -23.34 -4.80 -5.74
CA ALA A 193 -22.04 -5.15 -6.31
C ALA A 193 -21.93 -6.66 -6.60
N SER A 194 -22.50 -7.53 -5.76
CA SER A 194 -22.46 -8.98 -6.02
C SER A 194 -23.18 -9.40 -7.31
N LYS A 195 -24.14 -8.58 -7.78
CA LYS A 195 -24.95 -8.82 -8.97
C LYS A 195 -24.41 -8.15 -10.23
N LYS A 196 -23.97 -6.89 -10.12
CA LYS A 196 -23.56 -6.07 -11.26
C LYS A 196 -22.05 -6.01 -11.44
N ARG A 197 -21.30 -5.81 -10.34
CA ARG A 197 -19.93 -5.33 -10.40
C ARG A 197 -19.05 -5.94 -9.29
N ARG A 198 -18.41 -7.07 -9.60
CA ARG A 198 -17.68 -7.90 -8.62
C ARG A 198 -16.23 -7.48 -8.35
N ASP A 199 -15.61 -6.72 -9.25
CA ASP A 199 -14.27 -6.12 -9.12
C ASP A 199 -14.14 -5.19 -7.91
N ILE A 200 -15.26 -4.67 -7.39
CA ILE A 200 -15.27 -3.81 -6.19
C ILE A 200 -15.00 -4.62 -4.90
N LEU A 201 -15.12 -5.96 -4.94
CA LEU A 201 -15.03 -6.83 -3.76
C LEU A 201 -13.79 -6.58 -2.87
N PRO A 202 -12.55 -6.46 -3.38
CA PRO A 202 -11.37 -6.22 -2.53
C PRO A 202 -11.49 -4.93 -1.71
N TYR A 203 -12.08 -3.88 -2.29
CA TYR A 203 -12.31 -2.61 -1.62
C TYR A 203 -13.41 -2.71 -0.55
N ILE A 204 -14.45 -3.51 -0.80
CA ILE A 204 -15.47 -3.82 0.21
C ILE A 204 -14.85 -4.59 1.37
N CYS A 205 -14.03 -5.62 1.06
CA CYS A 205 -13.30 -6.40 2.06
C CYS A 205 -12.46 -5.52 2.99
N GLY A 206 -11.85 -4.44 2.47
CA GLY A 206 -11.07 -3.49 3.26
C GLY A 206 -11.85 -2.58 4.22
N ILE A 207 -13.17 -2.40 4.02
CA ILE A 207 -14.01 -1.53 4.86
C ILE A 207 -14.95 -2.26 5.81
N VAL A 208 -15.02 -3.59 5.69
CA VAL A 208 -15.95 -4.42 6.44
C VAL A 208 -15.45 -4.66 7.86
N ASP A 209 -16.35 -4.48 8.84
CA ASP A 209 -16.11 -4.78 10.25
C ASP A 209 -16.73 -6.12 10.67
N GLN A 210 -16.49 -6.51 11.93
CA GLN A 210 -17.06 -7.69 12.61
C GLN A 210 -18.58 -7.82 12.53
N THR A 211 -19.29 -6.70 12.38
CA THR A 211 -20.76 -6.70 12.31
C THR A 211 -21.30 -6.77 10.88
N THR A 212 -20.47 -6.44 9.89
CA THR A 212 -20.90 -6.29 8.49
C THR A 212 -20.40 -7.39 7.59
N TYR A 213 -19.39 -8.18 7.99
CA TYR A 213 -18.84 -9.23 7.12
C TYR A 213 -19.85 -10.29 6.73
N ILE A 214 -20.91 -10.48 7.52
CA ILE A 214 -22.00 -11.41 7.21
C ILE A 214 -22.63 -11.09 5.85
N HIS A 215 -22.64 -9.81 5.43
CA HIS A 215 -23.19 -9.42 4.13
C HIS A 215 -22.37 -9.96 2.96
N LEU A 216 -21.06 -10.21 3.14
CA LEU A 216 -20.19 -10.77 2.10
C LEU A 216 -20.63 -12.16 1.63
N SER A 217 -21.52 -12.85 2.34
CA SER A 217 -22.13 -14.10 1.89
C SER A 217 -22.81 -13.97 0.51
N ALA A 218 -23.27 -12.78 0.15
CA ALA A 218 -23.86 -12.50 -1.16
C ALA A 218 -22.89 -12.74 -2.32
N PHE A 219 -21.58 -12.66 -2.07
CA PHE A 219 -20.56 -12.91 -3.09
C PHE A 219 -20.20 -14.40 -3.24
N LEU A 220 -20.51 -15.28 -2.27
CA LEU A 220 -20.10 -16.69 -2.35
C LEU A 220 -20.73 -17.42 -3.53
N LYS A 221 -22.00 -17.12 -3.85
CA LYS A 221 -22.71 -17.82 -4.93
C LYS A 221 -22.08 -17.53 -6.29
N GLY A 222 -21.55 -18.56 -6.93
CA GLY A 222 -20.88 -18.43 -8.24
C GLY A 222 -19.57 -17.63 -8.18
N SER A 223 -18.93 -17.53 -7.01
CA SER A 223 -17.61 -16.90 -6.87
C SER A 223 -16.50 -17.80 -7.41
N LYS A 224 -15.43 -17.16 -7.89
CA LYS A 224 -14.14 -17.84 -8.09
C LYS A 224 -13.44 -18.02 -6.75
N TRP A 225 -12.48 -18.92 -6.68
CA TRP A 225 -11.76 -19.20 -5.44
C TRP A 225 -10.97 -17.97 -4.93
N GLN A 226 -10.49 -17.11 -5.82
CA GLN A 226 -9.80 -15.86 -5.48
C GLN A 226 -10.70 -14.91 -4.69
N GLU A 227 -11.95 -14.72 -5.15
CA GLU A 227 -12.94 -13.89 -4.45
C GLU A 227 -13.23 -14.45 -3.05
N ARG A 228 -13.29 -15.78 -2.90
CA ARG A 228 -13.49 -16.42 -1.59
C ARG A 228 -12.28 -16.30 -0.67
N VAL A 229 -11.06 -16.27 -1.23
CA VAL A 229 -9.82 -15.99 -0.47
C VAL A 229 -9.83 -14.57 0.10
N GLU A 230 -10.26 -13.58 -0.69
CA GLU A 230 -10.41 -12.20 -0.22
C GLU A 230 -11.44 -12.09 0.90
N ILE A 231 -12.59 -12.75 0.73
CA ILE A 231 -13.64 -12.80 1.75
C ILE A 231 -13.13 -13.47 3.04
N ALA A 232 -12.43 -14.61 2.93
CA ALA A 232 -11.86 -15.31 4.07
C ALA A 232 -10.82 -14.46 4.81
N SER A 233 -9.98 -13.74 4.06
CA SER A 233 -8.99 -12.79 4.60
C SER A 233 -9.66 -11.62 5.34
N ALA A 234 -10.75 -11.07 4.80
CA ALA A 234 -11.48 -9.98 5.44
C ALA A 234 -12.13 -10.42 6.76
N ILE A 235 -12.72 -11.62 6.78
CA ILE A 235 -13.36 -12.20 7.98
C ILE A 235 -12.31 -12.48 9.05
N SER A 236 -11.19 -13.08 8.68
CA SER A 236 -10.11 -13.41 9.61
C SER A 236 -9.49 -12.13 10.19
N GLY A 237 -9.24 -11.12 9.36
CA GLY A 237 -8.72 -9.81 9.77
C GLY A 237 -9.66 -9.01 10.69
N ALA A 238 -10.97 -9.06 10.42
CA ALA A 238 -11.96 -8.42 11.29
C ALA A 238 -12.07 -9.10 12.67
N GLY A 239 -11.84 -10.42 12.71
CA GLY A 239 -11.94 -11.25 13.91
C GLY A 239 -13.26 -12.02 14.00
N ILE A 240 -13.18 -13.28 14.38
CA ILE A 240 -14.29 -14.24 14.35
C ILE A 240 -14.92 -14.34 15.74
N LYS A 241 -16.13 -13.79 15.91
CA LYS A 241 -16.89 -13.86 17.17
C LYS A 241 -17.90 -15.00 17.23
N THR A 242 -18.35 -15.49 16.08
CA THR A 242 -19.37 -16.55 15.99
C THR A 242 -19.02 -17.51 14.87
N THR A 243 -19.31 -18.80 15.05
CA THR A 243 -19.28 -19.78 13.96
C THR A 243 -20.60 -19.73 13.21
N SER A 244 -20.81 -18.68 12.42
CA SER A 244 -22.00 -18.61 11.56
C SER A 244 -21.89 -19.65 10.44
N GLY A 245 -23.04 -20.01 9.84
CA GLY A 245 -23.07 -20.89 8.67
C GLY A 245 -22.16 -20.41 7.54
N PHE A 246 -22.11 -19.09 7.33
CA PHE A 246 -21.21 -18.43 6.39
C PHE A 246 -19.71 -18.71 6.66
N VAL A 247 -19.27 -18.63 7.93
CA VAL A 247 -17.88 -18.94 8.27
C VAL A 247 -17.59 -20.44 8.10
N LEU A 248 -18.55 -21.30 8.46
CA LEU A 248 -18.40 -22.75 8.29
C LEU A 248 -18.39 -23.17 6.82
N GLU A 249 -19.09 -22.44 5.94
CA GLU A 249 -19.03 -22.65 4.49
C GLU A 249 -17.62 -22.42 3.94
N LEU A 250 -16.92 -21.37 4.41
CA LEU A 250 -15.52 -21.11 4.05
C LEU A 250 -14.54 -22.14 4.64
N VAL A 251 -14.82 -22.64 5.84
CA VAL A 251 -14.04 -23.74 6.44
C VAL A 251 -14.21 -25.03 5.64
N GLY A 252 -15.41 -25.27 5.12
CA GLY A 252 -15.76 -26.41 4.28
C GLY A 252 -15.44 -26.24 2.79
N ASP A 253 -14.75 -25.17 2.39
CA ASP A 253 -14.45 -24.92 0.98
C ASP A 253 -13.67 -26.07 0.34
N SER A 254 -13.85 -26.32 -0.95
CA SER A 254 -13.06 -27.34 -1.65
C SER A 254 -11.62 -26.88 -1.89
N ASN A 255 -11.37 -25.57 -1.98
CA ASN A 255 -10.05 -25.02 -2.21
C ASN A 255 -9.31 -24.71 -0.90
N TRP A 256 -8.17 -25.37 -0.69
CA TRP A 256 -7.32 -25.18 0.48
C TRP A 256 -6.83 -23.75 0.67
N ARG A 257 -6.70 -22.95 -0.40
CA ARG A 257 -6.26 -21.54 -0.31
C ARG A 257 -7.25 -20.68 0.47
N VAL A 258 -8.55 -20.95 0.33
CA VAL A 258 -9.60 -20.24 1.09
C VAL A 258 -9.48 -20.56 2.58
N LYS A 259 -9.27 -21.83 2.93
CA LYS A 259 -9.06 -22.27 4.31
C LYS A 259 -7.79 -21.68 4.92
N GLN A 260 -6.70 -21.61 4.15
CA GLN A 260 -5.46 -20.97 4.60
C GLN A 260 -5.68 -19.48 4.88
N ALA A 261 -6.34 -18.75 3.97
CA ALA A 261 -6.60 -17.32 4.13
C ALA A 261 -7.42 -16.98 5.38
N LEU A 262 -8.31 -17.89 5.80
CA LEU A 262 -9.06 -17.77 7.05
C LEU A 262 -8.16 -17.81 8.31
N LEU A 263 -7.00 -18.45 8.22
CA LEU A 263 -6.06 -18.60 9.34
C LEU A 263 -4.90 -17.61 9.28
N GLU A 264 -4.43 -17.24 8.09
CA GLU A 264 -3.23 -16.43 7.89
C GLU A 264 -3.35 -15.03 8.47
N LYS A 265 -4.48 -14.37 8.25
CA LYS A 265 -4.76 -13.00 8.74
C LYS A 265 -5.68 -13.00 9.98
N LEU A 266 -5.74 -14.10 10.74
CA LEU A 266 -6.66 -14.23 11.85
C LEU A 266 -6.32 -13.28 13.01
N ASN A 267 -7.22 -12.34 13.28
CA ASN A 267 -7.10 -11.42 14.40
C ASN A 267 -7.58 -12.07 15.71
N ILE A 268 -6.66 -12.75 16.39
CA ILE A 268 -6.96 -13.52 17.61
C ILE A 268 -7.52 -12.64 18.74
N ARG A 269 -6.95 -11.45 18.95
CA ARG A 269 -7.36 -10.52 20.04
C ARG A 269 -8.84 -10.12 19.94
N ASN A 270 -9.31 -9.92 18.70
CA ASN A 270 -10.67 -9.49 18.40
C ASN A 270 -11.67 -10.63 18.22
N SER A 271 -11.20 -11.87 18.31
CA SER A 271 -12.01 -13.07 18.11
C SER A 271 -12.46 -13.69 19.43
N ARG A 272 -13.47 -14.57 19.37
CA ARG A 272 -13.90 -15.41 20.50
C ARG A 272 -13.20 -16.76 20.44
N PHE A 273 -12.64 -17.20 21.57
CA PHE A 273 -11.92 -18.47 21.66
C PHE A 273 -12.82 -19.65 21.29
N SER A 274 -14.06 -19.66 21.78
CA SER A 274 -15.04 -20.71 21.46
C SER A 274 -15.29 -20.85 19.95
N ALA A 275 -15.36 -19.72 19.23
CA ALA A 275 -15.58 -19.71 17.79
C ALA A 275 -14.36 -20.22 17.02
N ILE A 276 -13.16 -19.71 17.34
CA ILE A 276 -11.92 -20.15 16.70
C ILE A 276 -11.65 -21.63 17.00
N SER A 277 -11.80 -22.07 18.26
CA SER A 277 -11.56 -23.45 18.66
C SER A 277 -12.43 -24.44 17.88
N LYS A 278 -13.68 -24.06 17.57
CA LYS A 278 -14.57 -24.87 16.73
C LYS A 278 -14.09 -24.92 15.28
N ILE A 279 -13.66 -23.80 14.71
CA ILE A 279 -13.09 -23.75 13.35
C ILE A 279 -11.83 -24.62 13.24
N LEU A 280 -10.90 -24.47 14.19
CA LEU A 280 -9.66 -25.25 14.22
C LEU A 280 -9.91 -26.76 14.36
N SER A 281 -10.99 -27.17 15.05
CA SER A 281 -11.34 -28.60 15.16
C SER A 281 -11.57 -29.29 13.80
N PHE A 282 -11.96 -28.51 12.78
CA PHE A 282 -12.09 -28.98 11.40
C PHE A 282 -10.75 -28.86 10.64
N LEU A 283 -10.10 -27.70 10.70
CA LEU A 283 -8.91 -27.40 9.89
C LEU A 283 -7.65 -28.19 10.31
N VAL A 284 -7.55 -28.58 11.58
CA VAL A 284 -6.44 -29.45 12.06
C VAL A 284 -6.55 -30.86 11.48
N LYS A 285 -7.75 -31.29 11.07
CA LYS A 285 -7.99 -32.59 10.43
C LYS A 285 -7.93 -32.52 8.90
N GLU A 286 -7.59 -31.36 8.35
CA GLU A 286 -7.54 -31.15 6.90
C GLU A 286 -6.47 -32.03 6.24
N THR A 287 -6.74 -32.53 5.04
CA THR A 287 -5.80 -33.36 4.27
C THR A 287 -4.60 -32.55 3.77
N HIS A 288 -4.81 -31.29 3.41
CA HIS A 288 -3.77 -30.42 2.88
C HIS A 288 -2.79 -29.96 3.96
N THR A 289 -1.50 -30.28 3.77
CA THR A 289 -0.43 -30.03 4.74
C THR A 289 -0.28 -28.56 5.12
N ARG A 290 -0.36 -27.63 4.15
CA ARG A 290 -0.26 -26.19 4.43
C ARG A 290 -1.36 -25.66 5.36
N VAL A 291 -2.61 -26.08 5.15
CA VAL A 291 -3.73 -25.66 5.99
C VAL A 291 -3.60 -26.24 7.39
N ARG A 292 -3.20 -27.52 7.48
CA ARG A 292 -2.94 -28.18 8.75
C ARG A 292 -1.81 -27.50 9.54
N GLY A 293 -0.67 -27.24 8.90
CA GLY A 293 0.46 -26.55 9.51
C GLY A 293 0.10 -25.14 9.98
N GLN A 294 -0.68 -24.40 9.20
CA GLN A 294 -1.17 -23.08 9.61
C GLN A 294 -2.18 -23.16 10.77
N ALA A 295 -3.02 -24.18 10.81
CA ALA A 295 -3.97 -24.42 11.90
C ALA A 295 -3.23 -24.77 13.21
N GLU A 296 -2.22 -25.63 13.10
CA GLU A 296 -1.30 -25.99 14.19
C GLU A 296 -0.54 -24.76 14.73
N ARG A 297 -0.02 -23.91 13.84
CA ARG A 297 0.60 -22.64 14.20
C ARG A 297 -0.37 -21.70 14.92
N THR A 298 -1.61 -21.64 14.44
CA THR A 298 -2.67 -20.81 15.05
C THR A 298 -3.06 -21.34 16.44
N LEU A 299 -3.04 -22.66 16.67
CA LEU A 299 -3.25 -23.25 17.99
C LEU A 299 -2.18 -22.80 19.00
N LEU A 300 -0.91 -22.72 18.59
CA LEU A 300 0.16 -22.19 19.44
C LEU A 300 -0.06 -20.71 19.75
N LEU A 301 -0.39 -19.90 18.74
CA LEU A 301 -0.67 -18.47 18.92
C LEU A 301 -1.84 -18.20 19.89
N LEU A 302 -2.85 -19.07 19.92
CA LEU A 302 -3.95 -18.98 20.90
C LEU A 302 -3.50 -19.25 22.34
N GLY A 303 -2.38 -19.94 22.55
CA GLY A 303 -1.76 -20.12 23.86
C GLY A 303 -1.01 -18.89 24.36
N SER A 304 -0.56 -18.03 23.45
CA SER A 304 0.23 -16.82 23.74
C SER A 304 -0.62 -15.55 23.73
N ILE A 305 -1.66 -15.47 22.89
CA ILE A 305 -2.49 -14.27 22.69
C ILE A 305 -3.88 -14.47 23.30
N LYS A 306 -4.27 -13.55 24.20
CA LYS A 306 -5.59 -13.55 24.83
C LYS A 306 -6.69 -13.22 23.81
N CYS A 307 -7.77 -14.01 23.80
CA CYS A 307 -8.98 -13.72 23.03
C CYS A 307 -9.94 -12.85 23.83
N HIS A 308 -10.95 -12.28 23.15
CA HIS A 308 -11.88 -11.33 23.75
C HIS A 308 -12.71 -11.89 24.93
N ASP A 309 -13.04 -13.18 24.92
CA ASP A 309 -14.02 -13.82 25.82
C ASP A 309 -13.41 -14.79 26.85
N SER A 310 -12.07 -14.87 26.96
CA SER A 310 -11.43 -15.91 27.78
C SER A 310 -10.10 -15.44 28.37
N THR A 311 -9.66 -16.14 29.43
CA THR A 311 -8.37 -15.93 30.07
C THR A 311 -7.31 -16.86 29.47
N LEU A 312 -6.05 -16.42 29.39
CA LEU A 312 -4.96 -17.24 28.85
C LEU A 312 -4.85 -18.61 29.55
N LYS A 313 -5.03 -18.66 30.87
CA LYS A 313 -5.00 -19.91 31.65
C LYS A 313 -6.10 -20.89 31.22
N GLU A 314 -7.33 -20.41 31.04
CA GLU A 314 -8.44 -21.24 30.58
C GLU A 314 -8.27 -21.69 29.12
N GLN A 315 -7.74 -20.81 28.27
CA GLN A 315 -7.43 -21.13 26.87
C GLN A 315 -6.41 -22.25 26.80
N ARG A 316 -5.26 -22.11 27.48
CA ARG A 316 -4.19 -23.12 27.54
C ARG A 316 -4.72 -24.46 28.06
N LYS A 317 -5.48 -24.46 29.17
CA LYS A 317 -6.08 -25.69 29.72
C LYS A 317 -7.02 -26.39 28.73
N LYS A 318 -7.83 -25.63 27.98
CA LYS A 318 -8.73 -26.20 26.96
C LYS A 318 -7.97 -26.69 25.74
N LEU A 319 -6.97 -25.94 25.29
CA LEU A 319 -6.09 -26.29 24.17
C LEU A 319 -5.30 -27.56 24.47
N GLU A 320 -4.68 -27.67 25.64
CA GLU A 320 -3.99 -28.88 26.08
C GLU A 320 -4.93 -30.08 26.15
N LYS A 321 -6.14 -29.91 26.69
CA LYS A 321 -7.10 -31.01 26.78
C LYS A 321 -7.53 -31.54 25.42
N GLN A 322 -7.68 -30.67 24.42
CA GLN A 322 -8.23 -31.04 23.12
C GLN A 322 -7.17 -31.35 22.06
N TYR A 323 -6.02 -30.69 22.12
CA TYR A 323 -5.05 -30.64 21.02
C TYR A 323 -3.61 -30.97 21.45
N ARG A 324 -3.38 -31.65 22.59
CA ARG A 324 -2.02 -31.91 23.10
C ARG A 324 -1.08 -32.49 22.03
N THR A 325 -1.51 -33.51 21.30
CA THR A 325 -0.66 -34.18 20.32
C THR A 325 -0.32 -33.27 19.14
N GLN A 326 -1.26 -32.43 18.70
CA GLN A 326 -1.00 -31.47 17.63
C GLN A 326 -0.14 -30.30 18.10
N LEU A 327 -0.32 -29.83 19.34
CA LEU A 327 0.50 -28.77 19.94
C LEU A 327 1.96 -29.19 20.08
N LEU A 328 2.24 -30.42 20.51
CA LEU A 328 3.62 -30.93 20.60
C LEU A 328 4.28 -31.02 19.21
N LYS A 329 3.56 -31.48 18.19
CA LYS A 329 4.05 -31.50 16.81
C LYS A 329 4.26 -30.09 16.26
N ALA A 330 3.32 -29.20 16.53
CA ALA A 330 3.37 -27.80 16.10
C ALA A 330 4.57 -27.08 16.72
N ALA A 331 4.85 -27.32 18.00
CA ALA A 331 5.95 -26.69 18.73
C ALA A 331 7.32 -27.15 18.18
N GLN A 332 7.44 -28.42 17.79
CA GLN A 332 8.65 -28.91 17.11
C GLN A 332 8.84 -28.26 15.73
N ALA A 333 7.75 -28.03 15.00
CA ALA A 333 7.78 -27.44 13.66
C ALA A 333 7.94 -25.91 13.65
N ASN A 334 7.46 -25.21 14.69
CA ASN A 334 7.43 -23.74 14.80
C ASN A 334 8.26 -23.28 16.02
N LYS A 335 9.58 -23.31 15.88
CA LYS A 335 10.53 -22.89 16.94
C LYS A 335 10.49 -21.39 17.23
N ASP A 336 9.86 -20.61 16.36
CA ASP A 336 9.73 -19.15 16.46
C ASP A 336 8.61 -18.68 17.41
N LEU A 337 7.75 -19.60 17.86
CA LEU A 337 6.62 -19.30 18.74
C LEU A 337 6.87 -19.78 20.16
N ASP A 338 6.41 -18.99 21.14
CA ASP A 338 6.48 -19.34 22.56
C ASP A 338 5.67 -20.62 22.85
N SER A 339 6.39 -21.69 23.17
CA SER A 339 5.85 -22.99 23.59
C SER A 339 6.26 -23.37 25.02
N GLU A 340 6.81 -22.44 25.80
CA GLU A 340 7.26 -22.69 27.19
C GLU A 340 6.08 -23.15 28.06
N TRP A 341 4.88 -22.64 27.78
CA TRP A 341 3.66 -23.01 28.48
C TRP A 341 3.22 -24.47 28.28
N LEU A 342 3.78 -25.18 27.29
CA LEU A 342 3.57 -26.62 27.08
C LEU A 342 4.58 -27.49 27.85
N GLY A 343 5.53 -26.87 28.56
CA GLY A 343 6.63 -27.56 29.24
C GLY A 343 7.70 -28.06 28.27
N ILE A 344 7.76 -27.51 27.06
CA ILE A 344 8.87 -27.72 26.13
C ILE A 344 9.84 -26.56 26.34
N GLU A 345 11.00 -26.86 26.91
CA GLU A 345 12.11 -25.93 26.91
C GLU A 345 12.64 -25.84 25.48
N ILE A 346 12.32 -24.74 24.80
CA ILE A 346 12.97 -24.44 23.53
C ILE A 346 14.40 -24.08 23.90
N GLU A 347 15.36 -24.95 23.57
CA GLU A 347 16.76 -24.53 23.54
C GLU A 347 16.82 -23.30 22.62
N LYS A 348 17.00 -22.11 23.22
CA LYS A 348 17.30 -20.90 22.47
C LYS A 348 18.67 -21.13 21.87
N VAL A 349 18.69 -21.75 20.70
CA VAL A 349 19.92 -21.87 19.92
C VAL A 349 20.28 -20.45 19.56
N ASP A 350 21.31 -19.91 20.21
CA ASP A 350 21.87 -18.63 19.82
C ASP A 350 22.15 -18.69 18.32
N PRO A 351 21.75 -17.70 17.51
CA PRO A 351 22.04 -17.70 16.08
C PRO A 351 23.55 -17.85 15.82
N MET A 352 24.38 -17.38 16.75
CA MET A 352 25.82 -17.56 16.75
C MET A 352 26.26 -19.02 16.94
N HIS A 353 25.51 -19.85 17.67
CA HIS A 353 25.76 -21.29 17.82
C HIS A 353 25.47 -22.07 16.53
N GLU A 354 24.47 -21.66 15.75
CA GLU A 354 24.17 -22.28 14.45
C GLU A 354 25.20 -21.89 13.39
N ILE A 355 25.66 -20.64 13.42
CA ILE A 355 26.78 -20.17 12.59
C ILE A 355 28.06 -20.91 12.99
N MET A 356 28.40 -20.98 14.28
CA MET A 356 29.61 -21.69 14.73
C MET A 356 29.54 -23.19 14.42
N ARG A 357 28.37 -23.83 14.49
CA ARG A 357 28.23 -25.23 14.07
C ARG A 357 28.42 -25.42 12.57
N LYS A 358 27.90 -24.52 11.73
CA LYS A 358 28.12 -24.58 10.27
C LYS A 358 29.58 -24.30 9.88
N VAL A 359 30.28 -23.48 10.64
CA VAL A 359 31.71 -23.20 10.46
C VAL A 359 32.60 -24.31 11.02
N SER A 360 32.15 -25.05 12.05
CA SER A 360 32.93 -26.13 12.69
C SER A 360 32.74 -27.52 12.06
N VAL A 361 31.94 -27.66 11.00
CA VAL A 361 31.93 -28.91 10.21
C VAL A 361 33.10 -28.84 9.24
N GLU A 362 34.25 -29.32 9.70
CA GLU A 362 35.41 -29.59 8.85
C GLU A 362 35.04 -30.62 7.77
N PRO A 363 35.38 -30.39 6.48
CA PRO A 363 35.30 -31.43 5.47
C PRO A 363 36.31 -32.53 5.81
N LYS A 364 35.81 -33.77 5.91
CA LYS A 364 36.66 -34.96 5.99
C LYS A 364 37.55 -35.04 4.76
N SER A 365 38.85 -34.82 4.98
CA SER A 365 40.00 -35.46 4.33
C SER A 365 39.82 -35.85 2.85
N ILE A 366 40.23 -34.95 1.96
CA ILE A 366 40.90 -35.34 0.71
C ILE A 366 42.33 -34.80 0.81
N GLU A 367 43.26 -35.66 0.41
CA GLU A 367 44.70 -35.58 0.62
C GLU A 367 45.34 -34.35 -0.06
N VAL A 368 46.46 -33.94 0.53
CA VAL A 368 47.29 -32.77 0.23
C VAL A 368 48.00 -32.92 -1.12
N GLU A 369 47.90 -31.90 -1.97
CA GLU A 369 48.99 -31.48 -2.88
C GLU A 369 49.15 -29.95 -2.81
N ASP A 370 50.41 -29.51 -2.87
CA ASP A 370 50.97 -28.23 -2.45
C ASP A 370 50.31 -26.96 -3.02
N SER A 371 50.09 -25.93 -2.16
CA SER A 371 50.37 -24.49 -2.40
C SER A 371 49.66 -23.57 -1.39
N PRO A 372 50.05 -22.28 -1.29
CA PRO A 372 50.74 -21.68 -0.16
C PRO A 372 49.81 -21.16 0.94
N GLU A 373 50.40 -20.99 2.13
CA GLU A 373 49.78 -20.51 3.37
C GLU A 373 48.90 -19.26 3.19
N PRO A 374 47.73 -19.19 3.86
CA PRO A 374 46.91 -17.99 3.87
C PRO A 374 47.64 -16.88 4.64
N ILE A 375 48.09 -15.87 3.92
CA ILE A 375 48.69 -14.65 4.46
C ILE A 375 47.62 -13.90 5.26
N GLY A 376 47.72 -13.96 6.59
CA GLY A 376 46.94 -13.13 7.49
C GLY A 376 47.33 -11.67 7.30
N VAL A 377 46.40 -10.85 6.80
CA VAL A 377 46.58 -9.39 6.74
C VAL A 377 46.50 -8.86 8.16
N SER A 378 47.66 -8.62 8.76
CA SER A 378 47.78 -7.99 10.08
C SER A 378 47.51 -6.49 9.93
N LEU A 379 46.70 -5.92 10.82
CA LEU A 379 46.32 -4.49 10.87
C LEU A 379 47.51 -3.52 11.10
N SER A 380 48.74 -4.02 11.05
CA SER A 380 49.99 -3.25 11.19
C SER A 380 50.52 -2.73 9.85
N ASP A 381 50.02 -3.25 8.71
CA ASP A 381 50.42 -2.80 7.36
C ASP A 381 49.70 -1.52 6.89
N LEU A 382 48.80 -0.96 7.71
CA LEU A 382 48.08 0.29 7.42
C LEU A 382 48.80 1.57 7.89
N MET A 383 50.05 1.47 8.36
CA MET A 383 50.81 2.64 8.80
C MET A 383 52.12 2.80 8.03
N SER A 384 52.02 3.43 6.87
CA SER A 384 53.14 4.17 6.26
C SER A 384 52.76 5.65 6.07
N PRO A 385 53.71 6.59 6.27
CA PRO A 385 53.47 8.04 6.35
C PRO A 385 53.18 8.68 4.97
N PRO A 386 52.67 9.93 4.93
CA PRO A 386 52.14 10.51 3.70
C PRO A 386 53.26 10.94 2.76
N LEU A 387 53.20 10.46 1.53
CA LEU A 387 53.94 11.05 0.41
C LEU A 387 53.02 12.02 -0.33
N SER A 388 53.58 13.19 -0.51
CA SER A 388 53.08 14.41 -1.14
C SER A 388 52.62 14.24 -2.60
N GLY A 389 51.55 14.94 -2.92
CA GLY A 389 51.43 15.75 -4.15
C GLY A 389 50.90 15.04 -5.39
N GLU A 390 49.63 15.31 -5.72
CA GLU A 390 49.18 15.73 -7.05
C GLU A 390 47.69 16.13 -6.99
N GLU A 391 47.43 17.44 -7.00
CA GLU A 391 46.11 18.00 -7.24
C GLU A 391 45.82 17.94 -8.75
N THR A 392 44.92 17.06 -9.19
CA THR A 392 44.35 17.14 -10.54
C THR A 392 43.07 17.95 -10.52
N ILE A 393 43.20 19.18 -11.03
CA ILE A 393 42.16 20.15 -11.34
C ILE A 393 41.25 19.55 -12.43
N PHE A 394 39.99 19.24 -12.10
CA PHE A 394 38.96 18.94 -13.10
C PHE A 394 38.57 20.21 -13.85
N GLY A 395 38.87 20.27 -15.15
CA GLY A 395 38.57 21.42 -16.00
C GLY A 395 37.08 21.51 -16.36
N GLU A 396 36.55 22.75 -16.42
CA GLU A 396 35.14 23.04 -16.74
C GLU A 396 34.65 22.48 -18.08
N LYS A 397 35.58 22.14 -19.00
CA LYS A 397 35.25 21.52 -20.28
C LYS A 397 34.64 20.12 -20.12
N ASP A 398 35.04 19.35 -19.11
CA ASP A 398 34.56 17.97 -18.91
C ASP A 398 33.15 17.94 -18.30
N LYS A 399 32.79 18.98 -17.53
CA LYS A 399 31.43 19.18 -17.04
C LYS A 399 30.46 19.55 -18.17
N SER A 400 30.93 20.33 -19.14
CA SER A 400 30.12 20.70 -20.30
C SER A 400 29.88 19.52 -21.25
N THR A 401 30.84 18.60 -21.37
CA THR A 401 30.67 17.37 -22.17
C THR A 401 29.69 16.40 -21.51
N LEU A 402 29.76 16.23 -20.18
CA LEU A 402 28.80 15.41 -19.43
C LEU A 402 27.38 15.97 -19.46
N LEU A 403 27.21 17.29 -19.36
CA LEU A 403 25.90 17.93 -19.48
C LEU A 403 25.34 17.85 -20.92
N SER A 404 26.19 17.93 -21.94
CA SER A 404 25.78 17.74 -23.33
C SER A 404 25.37 16.29 -23.63
N ALA A 405 26.04 15.31 -23.01
CA ALA A 405 25.69 13.89 -23.12
C ALA A 405 24.35 13.58 -22.41
N LEU A 406 24.12 14.18 -21.23
CA LEU A 406 22.85 14.04 -20.50
C LEU A 406 21.66 14.69 -21.23
N LEU A 407 21.85 15.88 -21.82
CA LEU A 407 20.81 16.53 -22.64
C LEU A 407 20.56 15.81 -23.97
N GLY A 408 21.58 15.15 -24.54
CA GLY A 408 21.43 14.28 -25.71
C GLY A 408 20.64 13.02 -25.41
N ALA A 409 20.85 12.41 -24.24
CA ALA A 409 20.09 11.23 -23.79
C ALA A 409 18.63 11.56 -23.50
N GLN A 410 18.33 12.74 -22.95
CA GLN A 410 16.96 13.15 -22.63
C GLN A 410 16.12 13.45 -23.89
N LYS A 411 16.74 13.93 -24.99
CA LYS A 411 16.02 14.15 -26.25
C LYS A 411 15.69 12.85 -26.97
N LYS A 412 16.56 11.84 -26.93
CA LYS A 412 16.25 10.51 -27.50
C LYS A 412 15.10 9.79 -26.81
N SER A 413 14.95 9.97 -25.49
CA SER A 413 13.81 9.38 -24.76
C SER A 413 12.45 10.05 -25.05
N ILE A 414 12.44 11.24 -25.66
CA ILE A 414 11.21 11.98 -25.99
C ILE A 414 10.78 11.73 -27.45
N GLU A 415 11.71 11.32 -28.33
CA GLU A 415 11.41 10.99 -29.74
C GLU A 415 10.97 9.53 -29.94
N GLU A 416 11.19 8.62 -28.99
CA GLU A 416 10.76 7.21 -29.07
C GLU A 416 9.30 6.95 -28.62
N SER A 417 8.54 7.98 -28.23
CA SER A 417 7.13 7.81 -27.81
C SER A 417 6.09 8.00 -28.93
N GLU A 418 6.50 8.20 -30.18
CA GLU A 418 5.58 8.25 -31.32
C GLU A 418 6.13 7.40 -32.48
N GLU A 419 5.85 6.10 -32.47
CA GLU A 419 5.44 5.33 -33.66
C GLU A 419 5.13 3.86 -33.28
N ASP A 420 3.86 3.48 -33.40
CA ASP A 420 3.42 2.08 -33.51
C ASP A 420 4.05 1.42 -34.74
N ILE A 421 4.49 0.15 -34.64
CA ILE A 421 4.25 -0.97 -35.60
C ILE A 421 5.09 -2.22 -35.23
N MET A 422 4.34 -3.30 -34.93
CA MET A 422 4.56 -4.73 -35.27
C MET A 422 5.84 -5.50 -34.87
N ASP A 423 5.62 -6.51 -34.02
CA ASP A 423 6.10 -7.89 -34.08
C ASP A 423 7.18 -8.22 -35.15
N LYS A 424 8.44 -7.95 -34.82
CA LYS A 424 9.58 -8.82 -35.16
C LYS A 424 10.59 -8.78 -34.02
N PRO A 425 11.20 -9.92 -33.63
CA PRO A 425 12.29 -9.91 -32.66
C PRO A 425 13.45 -9.12 -33.26
N ILE A 426 13.71 -7.94 -32.70
CA ILE A 426 14.82 -7.08 -33.07
C ILE A 426 16.13 -7.82 -32.72
N GLU A 427 16.92 -8.17 -33.71
CA GLU A 427 18.31 -8.62 -33.57
C GLU A 427 19.19 -7.37 -33.49
N LEU A 428 19.24 -6.73 -32.33
CA LEU A 428 20.24 -5.71 -32.04
C LEU A 428 21.57 -6.40 -31.68
N PRO A 429 22.67 -6.13 -32.40
CA PRO A 429 23.98 -6.59 -31.99
C PRO A 429 24.35 -5.93 -30.66
N LEU A 430 24.52 -6.74 -29.61
CA LEU A 430 24.96 -6.26 -28.30
C LEU A 430 26.40 -5.72 -28.41
N ASP A 431 26.59 -4.48 -27.97
CA ASP A 431 27.88 -3.79 -27.98
C ASP A 431 28.95 -4.61 -27.21
N PRO A 432 30.13 -4.87 -27.81
CA PRO A 432 31.17 -5.67 -27.17
C PRO A 432 31.68 -5.05 -25.85
N THR A 433 31.47 -3.75 -25.62
CA THR A 433 31.94 -3.03 -24.43
C THR A 433 31.16 -3.31 -23.13
N ILE A 434 30.00 -3.98 -23.21
CA ILE A 434 29.16 -4.28 -22.05
C ILE A 434 29.79 -5.44 -21.22
N PRO A 435 29.85 -5.34 -19.87
CA PRO A 435 30.33 -6.42 -19.01
C PRO A 435 29.57 -7.75 -19.20
N PRO A 436 30.24 -8.92 -19.05
CA PRO A 436 29.61 -10.23 -19.23
C PRO A 436 28.35 -10.46 -18.37
N ALA A 437 28.35 -10.00 -17.12
CA ALA A 437 27.19 -10.12 -16.22
C ALA A 437 25.95 -9.38 -16.74
N SER A 438 26.14 -8.19 -17.32
CA SER A 438 25.04 -7.40 -17.91
C SER A 438 24.53 -8.02 -19.21
N LYS A 439 25.43 -8.60 -20.03
CA LYS A 439 25.04 -9.35 -21.24
C LYS A 439 24.21 -10.59 -20.87
N PHE A 440 24.61 -11.31 -19.83
CA PHE A 440 23.86 -12.47 -19.32
C PHE A 440 22.47 -12.08 -18.79
N LEU A 441 22.35 -10.98 -18.04
CA LEU A 441 21.07 -10.46 -17.56
C LEU A 441 20.09 -10.14 -18.69
N LEU A 442 20.57 -9.44 -19.73
CA LEU A 442 19.75 -9.10 -20.89
C LEU A 442 19.29 -10.35 -21.67
N LEU A 443 20.19 -11.34 -21.81
CA LEU A 443 19.85 -12.62 -22.42
C LEU A 443 18.81 -13.37 -21.59
N LEU A 444 18.97 -13.42 -20.27
CA LEU A 444 18.01 -14.07 -19.37
C LEU A 444 16.63 -13.39 -19.43
N GLN A 445 16.58 -12.06 -19.41
CA GLN A 445 15.33 -11.31 -19.53
C GLN A 445 14.60 -11.63 -20.84
N ARG A 446 15.32 -11.61 -21.97
CA ARG A 446 14.76 -11.97 -23.29
C ARG A 446 14.28 -13.43 -23.35
N MET A 447 15.03 -14.34 -22.72
CA MET A 447 14.63 -15.74 -22.64
C MET A 447 13.43 -15.95 -21.72
N SER A 448 13.33 -15.17 -20.65
CA SER A 448 12.20 -15.23 -19.73
C SER A 448 10.89 -14.71 -20.36
N GLU A 449 10.97 -13.75 -21.28
CA GLU A 449 9.82 -13.27 -22.06
C GLU A 449 9.33 -14.33 -23.06
N THR A 450 10.24 -15.14 -23.60
CA THR A 450 9.91 -16.15 -24.63
C THR A 450 9.50 -17.50 -24.06
N ILE A 451 10.18 -17.98 -23.01
CA ILE A 451 9.99 -19.32 -22.44
C ILE A 451 9.21 -19.27 -21.12
N GLY A 452 9.15 -18.11 -20.47
CA GLY A 452 8.56 -17.91 -19.14
C GLY A 452 9.63 -17.81 -18.04
N LYS A 453 9.19 -17.68 -16.78
CA LYS A 453 10.07 -17.35 -15.64
C LYS A 453 11.20 -18.35 -15.38
N ASP A 454 11.04 -19.62 -15.74
CA ASP A 454 12.03 -20.67 -15.52
C ASP A 454 12.70 -21.06 -16.85
N VAL A 455 13.92 -20.56 -17.10
CA VAL A 455 14.66 -20.81 -18.34
C VAL A 455 15.61 -22.01 -18.17
N PRO A 456 15.62 -23.01 -19.08
CA PRO A 456 16.57 -24.12 -19.03
C PRO A 456 18.03 -23.68 -19.23
N LEU A 457 18.95 -24.23 -18.44
CA LEU A 457 20.37 -23.85 -18.48
C LEU A 457 21.05 -24.17 -19.82
N ASN A 458 20.66 -25.27 -20.47
CA ASN A 458 21.19 -25.67 -21.78
C ASN A 458 20.84 -24.65 -22.89
N ASP A 459 19.65 -24.05 -22.81
CA ASP A 459 19.19 -23.06 -23.79
C ASP A 459 19.87 -21.71 -23.56
N LEU A 460 20.24 -21.40 -22.31
CA LEU A 460 21.05 -20.22 -21.98
C LEU A 460 22.49 -20.36 -22.47
N LEU A 461 23.11 -21.52 -22.30
CA LEU A 461 24.49 -21.78 -22.75
C LEU A 461 24.63 -21.68 -24.26
N THR A 462 23.71 -22.30 -25.01
CA THR A 462 23.71 -22.25 -26.48
C THR A 462 23.59 -20.82 -27.01
N LYS A 463 22.69 -20.02 -26.44
CA LYS A 463 22.55 -18.60 -26.83
C LYS A 463 23.66 -17.70 -26.30
N ALA A 464 24.27 -18.02 -25.16
CA ALA A 464 25.42 -17.28 -24.64
C ALA A 464 26.62 -17.42 -25.59
N ALA A 465 26.82 -18.63 -26.14
CA ALA A 465 27.84 -18.87 -27.16
C ALA A 465 27.57 -18.09 -28.46
N GLU A 466 26.31 -17.94 -28.87
CA GLU A 466 25.92 -17.10 -30.02
C GLU A 466 26.23 -15.61 -29.82
N ILE A 467 26.20 -15.13 -28.57
CA ILE A 467 26.51 -13.74 -28.20
C ILE A 467 28.01 -13.53 -27.93
N GLY A 468 28.81 -14.60 -27.99
CA GLY A 468 30.27 -14.55 -27.79
C GLY A 468 30.68 -14.47 -26.32
N ILE A 469 29.86 -14.98 -25.40
CA ILE A 469 30.24 -15.19 -23.99
C ILE A 469 30.89 -16.58 -23.91
N SER A 470 32.11 -16.63 -23.37
CA SER A 470 32.78 -17.92 -23.12
C SER A 470 32.12 -18.69 -21.96
N GLU A 471 32.30 -20.02 -21.92
CA GLU A 471 31.73 -20.84 -20.83
C GLU A 471 32.23 -20.41 -19.45
N GLU A 472 33.51 -20.03 -19.33
CA GLU A 472 34.10 -19.54 -18.08
C GLU A 472 33.50 -18.19 -17.64
N GLU A 473 33.28 -17.26 -18.57
CA GLU A 473 32.63 -15.97 -18.27
C GLU A 473 31.16 -16.15 -17.89
N PHE A 474 30.50 -17.13 -18.50
CA PHE A 474 29.10 -17.47 -18.20
C PHE A 474 28.95 -18.02 -16.79
N GLU A 475 29.81 -18.96 -16.38
CA GLU A 475 29.79 -19.51 -15.02
C GLU A 475 30.12 -18.44 -13.97
N ASN A 476 31.14 -17.62 -14.22
CA ASN A 476 31.51 -16.50 -13.33
C ASN A 476 30.36 -15.49 -13.17
N ALA A 477 29.71 -15.09 -14.28
CA ALA A 477 28.58 -14.18 -14.24
C ALA A 477 27.37 -14.77 -13.49
N MET A 478 27.13 -16.08 -13.65
CA MET A 478 26.04 -16.74 -12.94
C MET A 478 26.29 -16.80 -11.43
N ASP A 479 27.51 -17.15 -11.03
CA ASP A 479 27.91 -17.21 -9.62
C ASP A 479 27.86 -15.82 -8.96
N GLU A 480 28.26 -14.77 -9.67
CA GLU A 480 28.14 -13.38 -9.19
C GLU A 480 26.68 -12.98 -8.95
N LEU A 481 25.78 -13.29 -9.89
CA LEU A 481 24.37 -12.92 -9.80
C LEU A 481 23.59 -13.77 -8.79
N GLU A 482 23.99 -15.02 -8.59
CA GLU A 482 23.46 -15.88 -7.51
C GLU A 482 23.91 -15.36 -6.13
N LYS A 483 25.18 -14.94 -5.99
CA LYS A 483 25.67 -14.28 -4.76
C LYS A 483 24.94 -12.97 -4.47
N GLN A 484 24.56 -12.22 -5.50
CA GLN A 484 23.77 -11.00 -5.37
C GLN A 484 22.27 -11.26 -5.12
N GLY A 485 21.81 -12.50 -5.23
CA GLY A 485 20.41 -12.87 -5.03
C GLY A 485 19.46 -12.38 -6.12
N ILE A 486 20.00 -12.01 -7.29
CA ILE A 486 19.21 -11.55 -8.45
C ILE A 486 18.61 -12.75 -9.20
N ILE A 487 19.29 -13.89 -9.15
CA ILE A 487 18.94 -15.10 -9.89
C ILE A 487 18.96 -16.31 -8.96
N TYR A 488 18.08 -17.27 -9.20
CA TYR A 488 18.05 -18.55 -8.49
C TYR A 488 18.21 -19.74 -9.44
N ARG A 489 19.10 -20.68 -9.09
CA ARG A 489 19.25 -21.96 -9.79
C ARG A 489 18.38 -23.03 -9.14
N SER A 490 17.40 -23.52 -9.90
CA SER A 490 16.57 -24.65 -9.49
C SER A 490 17.33 -25.96 -9.58
N SER A 491 17.06 -26.90 -8.66
CA SER A 491 17.61 -28.27 -8.70
C SER A 491 17.21 -29.06 -9.95
N LYS A 492 16.28 -28.52 -10.77
CA LYS A 492 15.85 -29.08 -12.06
C LYS A 492 16.67 -28.57 -13.26
N GLY A 493 17.72 -27.78 -13.04
CA GLY A 493 18.55 -27.22 -14.10
C GLY A 493 17.92 -26.03 -14.83
N THR A 494 17.02 -25.30 -14.16
CA THR A 494 16.45 -24.05 -14.65
C THR A 494 16.98 -22.86 -13.85
N VAL A 495 17.06 -21.71 -14.49
CA VAL A 495 17.52 -20.43 -13.94
C VAL A 495 16.36 -19.45 -14.04
N SER A 496 16.01 -18.80 -12.93
CA SER A 496 14.92 -17.82 -12.88
C SER A 496 15.35 -16.50 -12.25
N TYR A 497 14.82 -15.40 -12.80
CA TYR A 497 15.02 -14.05 -12.27
C TYR A 497 14.17 -13.85 -11.02
N VAL A 498 14.75 -13.29 -9.96
CA VAL A 498 14.04 -12.93 -8.74
C VAL A 498 13.33 -11.60 -9.01
N ASP A 499 11.99 -11.62 -9.06
CA ASP A 499 11.19 -10.39 -9.10
C ASP A 499 11.41 -9.61 -7.81
N ILE A 500 12.40 -8.72 -7.80
CA ILE A 500 12.46 -7.62 -6.85
C ILE A 500 11.39 -6.66 -7.32
N GLU A 501 10.19 -6.74 -6.73
CA GLU A 501 9.19 -5.68 -6.86
C GLU A 501 9.85 -4.38 -6.35
N LEU A 502 10.29 -3.54 -7.28
CA LEU A 502 10.79 -2.17 -7.05
C LEU A 502 9.64 -1.18 -7.19
#